data_AF-A0A4U7F3S7-F1
#
_entry.id   AF-A0A4U7F3S7-F1
#
_cell.length_a   1.000
_cell.length_b   1.000
_cell.length_c   1.000
_cell.angle_alpha   90.00
_cell.angle_beta   90.00
_cell.angle_gamma   90.00
#
_symmetry.space_group_name_H-M   'P 1'
#
loop_
_entity.id
_entity.type
_entity.pdbx_description
1 polymer ?
#
loop_
_entity_poly.entity_id
_entity_poly.type
_entity_poly.pdbx_seq_one_letter_code
_entity_poly.pdbx_strand_id
1 'polypeptide(L)'
;MSDSTETSDDVSRSALDIFERWYHVPALLGVLVFMLWTRLRSFGSFVQNGEVYFRGNDAWYHLRETSYLLENWPNTLQFDPWTGFPLGNEVGQFGTLWDHIMAVGIFIGRPLMGGGEEGMMRVMLIMAPLAGTLVAIPTYFIARRFVNRIAAVAGVAVLALLPGTFFSYSLVGFPDHSAAEVLFQSLAVLAFLAAFAVAEREAPVWELLVDRDWTALKLPTLYAVAAGIALGLYLWTWPPAVLMVGFTGVYLAVKLVSDTFHGRSPEPIAFAGAVSMGVTALMLLVPLDTFSFSPSQYSLLQVVLPLGVAVGTVFLAWLARQWESRNLDSATYPPAVAGLIAASAGVVWLALPSLWSTLTRNLLNFVGFSARATFRTIGEGQPPLQNASFADFVLSQYGLAFFLALAAILYIIARPLYRSNDTNHTLYIPAALAVVGSVYAIPQLYDTIGGVVGVSWQVIGLALAAALLVGATFLVEYDAEELYFVVWAAFIGSAAFTQTRFNYYLAVIVAIGAAYFLQLTLDAIDLTSLAALRDIEGWQVMTALAVIAILIVPLVGVATPVWTAGNSTGPGSVTQWDGSLQWMNQNTPTPGELEGADNAMEYYGTY
;
A
#
# COMPACT_ATOMS: atom_id res chain seq x y z
N MET A 1 57.06 -27.91 6.14
CA MET A 1 55.70 -28.42 6.39
C MET A 1 55.34 -28.06 7.81
N SER A 2 54.47 -27.07 7.98
CA SER A 2 53.80 -26.77 9.25
C SER A 2 52.34 -26.56 8.89
N ASP A 3 51.57 -27.64 8.96
CA ASP A 3 50.11 -27.57 8.95
C ASP A 3 49.69 -26.83 10.23
N SER A 4 49.18 -25.62 10.05
CA SER A 4 48.51 -24.86 11.10
C SER A 4 47.16 -25.51 11.37
N THR A 5 47.07 -26.18 12.51
CA THR A 5 45.83 -26.69 13.11
C THR A 5 44.92 -25.51 13.42
N GLU A 6 43.97 -25.19 12.54
CA GLU A 6 42.82 -24.36 12.91
C GLU A 6 42.08 -25.06 14.06
N THR A 7 41.99 -24.40 15.22
CA THR A 7 41.32 -24.94 16.40
C THR A 7 39.80 -24.93 16.19
N SER A 8 39.09 -25.92 16.72
CA SER A 8 37.63 -26.04 16.62
C SER A 8 36.86 -24.80 17.12
N ASP A 9 37.48 -24.03 18.01
CA ASP A 9 36.91 -22.80 18.57
C ASP A 9 36.91 -21.65 17.56
N ASP A 10 37.91 -21.55 16.67
CA ASP A 10 37.93 -20.54 15.61
C ASP A 10 36.96 -20.89 14.47
N VAL A 11 36.84 -22.18 14.13
CA VAL A 11 35.87 -22.66 13.14
C VAL A 11 34.43 -22.47 13.63
N SER A 12 34.15 -22.74 14.92
CA SER A 12 32.82 -22.56 15.50
C SER A 12 32.43 -21.09 15.66
N ARG A 13 33.36 -20.20 16.04
CA ARG A 13 33.15 -18.74 16.02
C ARG A 13 32.90 -18.23 14.61
N SER A 14 33.70 -18.67 13.64
CA SER A 14 33.52 -18.32 12.22
C SER A 14 32.17 -18.79 11.66
N ALA A 15 31.72 -20.01 11.99
CA ALA A 15 30.42 -20.53 11.58
C ALA A 15 29.25 -19.78 12.23
N LEU A 16 29.37 -19.43 13.52
CA LEU A 16 28.37 -18.63 14.25
C LEU A 16 28.28 -17.21 13.69
N ASP A 17 29.41 -16.57 13.36
CA ASP A 17 29.44 -15.24 12.75
C ASP A 17 28.81 -15.23 11.35
N ILE A 18 29.08 -16.26 10.54
CA ILE A 18 28.43 -16.45 9.24
C ILE A 18 26.92 -16.63 9.42
N PHE A 19 26.50 -17.45 10.39
CA PHE A 19 25.09 -17.66 10.68
C PHE A 19 24.40 -16.37 11.16
N GLU A 20 24.96 -15.67 12.14
CA GLU A 20 24.45 -14.38 12.64
C GLU A 20 24.31 -13.35 11.52
N ARG A 21 25.25 -13.35 10.57
CA ARG A 21 25.22 -12.44 9.43
C ARG A 21 24.15 -12.81 8.42
N TRP A 22 23.92 -14.09 8.15
CA TRP A 22 23.17 -14.53 6.96
C TRP A 22 21.87 -15.30 7.24
N TYR A 23 21.54 -15.69 8.48
CA TYR A 23 20.36 -16.53 8.79
C TYR A 23 19.04 -16.01 8.21
N HIS A 24 18.89 -14.68 8.12
CA HIS A 24 17.70 -14.04 7.60
C HIS A 24 17.45 -14.38 6.12
N VAL A 25 18.49 -14.65 5.32
CA VAL A 25 18.35 -15.00 3.90
C VAL A 25 17.70 -16.37 3.68
N PRO A 26 18.21 -17.50 4.21
CA PRO A 26 17.53 -18.78 4.08
C PRO A 26 16.19 -18.80 4.82
N ALA A 27 16.02 -18.05 5.92
CA ALA A 27 14.72 -17.91 6.58
C ALA A 27 13.69 -17.22 5.67
N LEU A 28 14.04 -16.10 5.05
CA LEU A 28 13.18 -15.41 4.08
C LEU A 28 12.89 -16.29 2.87
N LEU A 29 13.87 -17.03 2.35
CA LEU A 29 13.65 -17.99 1.26
C LEU A 29 12.63 -19.06 1.68
N GLY A 30 12.74 -19.60 2.89
CA GLY A 30 11.78 -20.55 3.44
C GLY A 30 10.36 -19.97 3.50
N VAL A 31 10.22 -18.72 3.95
CA VAL A 31 8.92 -18.03 3.99
C VAL A 31 8.37 -17.76 2.58
N LEU A 32 9.21 -17.35 1.62
CA LEU A 32 8.82 -17.16 0.22
C LEU A 32 8.33 -18.46 -0.41
N VAL A 33 9.06 -19.56 -0.20
CA VAL A 33 8.66 -20.90 -0.68
C VAL A 33 7.32 -21.31 -0.05
N PHE A 34 7.14 -21.09 1.25
CA PHE A 34 5.87 -21.37 1.93
C PHE A 34 4.72 -20.51 1.41
N MET A 35 4.93 -19.21 1.19
CA MET A 35 3.92 -18.31 0.62
C MET A 35 3.49 -18.72 -0.77
N LEU A 36 4.44 -19.10 -1.63
CA LEU A 36 4.14 -19.56 -2.98
C LEU A 36 3.42 -20.91 -2.95
N TRP A 37 3.91 -21.85 -2.14
CA TRP A 37 3.32 -23.17 -1.99
C TRP A 37 1.86 -23.09 -1.54
N THR A 38 1.56 -22.32 -0.49
CA THR A 38 0.17 -22.16 0.01
C THR A 38 -0.77 -21.56 -1.02
N ARG A 39 -0.30 -20.64 -1.86
CA ARG A 39 -1.10 -19.97 -2.91
C ARG A 39 -1.36 -20.83 -4.14
N LEU A 40 -0.51 -21.82 -4.40
CA LEU A 40 -0.61 -22.71 -5.57
C LEU A 40 -1.27 -24.06 -5.27
N ARG A 41 -1.65 -24.32 -4.01
CA ARG A 41 -2.20 -25.61 -3.54
C ARG A 41 -3.29 -26.19 -4.44
N SER A 42 -4.22 -25.35 -4.86
CA SER A 42 -5.37 -25.76 -5.68
C SER A 42 -5.14 -25.55 -7.18
N PHE A 43 -3.91 -25.46 -7.69
CA PHE A 43 -3.68 -25.24 -9.13
C PHE A 43 -4.47 -26.22 -10.02
N GLY A 44 -4.49 -27.50 -9.62
CA GLY A 44 -5.22 -28.54 -10.35
C GLY A 44 -6.74 -28.38 -10.36
N SER A 45 -7.36 -27.57 -9.49
CA SER A 45 -8.81 -27.33 -9.52
C SER A 45 -9.23 -26.37 -10.64
N PHE A 46 -8.28 -25.58 -11.16
CA PHE A 46 -8.50 -24.60 -12.23
C PHE A 46 -8.19 -25.15 -13.62
N VAL A 47 -7.68 -26.37 -13.73
CA VAL A 47 -7.46 -27.05 -15.01
C VAL A 47 -8.32 -28.30 -15.06
N GLN A 48 -9.43 -28.25 -15.78
CA GLN A 48 -10.41 -29.33 -15.85
C GLN A 48 -10.52 -29.82 -17.30
N ASN A 49 -10.28 -31.12 -17.53
CA ASN A 49 -10.34 -31.74 -18.86
C ASN A 49 -9.48 -31.07 -19.95
N GLY A 50 -8.45 -30.32 -19.56
CA GLY A 50 -7.56 -29.60 -20.48
C GLY A 50 -7.85 -28.11 -20.60
N GLU A 51 -9.03 -27.67 -20.13
CA GLU A 51 -9.48 -26.27 -20.13
C GLU A 51 -9.10 -25.56 -18.83
N VAL A 52 -8.70 -24.31 -18.93
CA VAL A 52 -8.30 -23.45 -17.82
C VAL A 52 -9.44 -22.50 -17.47
N TYR A 53 -9.68 -22.36 -16.18
CA TYR A 53 -10.70 -21.44 -15.66
C TYR A 53 -10.08 -20.44 -14.71
N PHE A 54 -10.66 -19.23 -14.66
CA PHE A 54 -10.41 -18.26 -13.60
C PHE A 54 -11.62 -18.18 -12.66
N ARG A 55 -11.39 -17.68 -11.45
CA ARG A 55 -12.47 -17.29 -10.54
C ARG A 55 -12.68 -15.77 -10.59
N GLY A 56 -13.85 -15.32 -10.16
CA GLY A 56 -14.21 -13.90 -10.23
C GLY A 56 -14.45 -13.45 -11.67
N ASN A 57 -14.65 -12.15 -11.87
CA ASN A 57 -14.98 -11.57 -13.16
C ASN A 57 -13.78 -10.84 -13.78
N ASP A 58 -13.08 -10.02 -12.99
CA ASP A 58 -11.99 -9.15 -13.41
C ASP A 58 -10.84 -9.92 -14.07
N ALA A 59 -10.56 -11.14 -13.59
CA ALA A 59 -9.59 -12.05 -14.21
C ALA A 59 -9.88 -12.37 -15.68
N TRP A 60 -11.16 -12.50 -16.06
CA TRP A 60 -11.56 -12.73 -17.45
C TRP A 60 -11.45 -11.47 -18.30
N TYR A 61 -11.58 -10.29 -17.70
CA TYR A 61 -11.35 -9.04 -18.41
C TYR A 61 -9.84 -8.78 -18.62
N HIS A 62 -9.00 -9.13 -17.65
CA HIS A 62 -7.54 -9.18 -17.82
C HIS A 62 -7.12 -10.16 -18.93
N LEU A 63 -7.82 -11.29 -19.10
CA LEU A 63 -7.60 -12.20 -20.23
C LEU A 63 -7.89 -11.51 -21.57
N ARG A 64 -8.98 -10.76 -21.66
CA ARG A 64 -9.35 -10.00 -22.85
C ARG A 64 -8.28 -8.96 -23.19
N GLU A 65 -7.87 -8.14 -22.21
CA GLU A 65 -6.84 -7.12 -22.38
C GLU A 65 -5.48 -7.72 -22.76
N THR A 66 -5.06 -8.76 -22.05
CA THR A 66 -3.76 -9.41 -22.30
C THR A 66 -3.73 -10.09 -23.66
N SER A 67 -4.84 -10.71 -24.09
CA SER A 67 -4.96 -11.28 -25.44
C SER A 67 -4.83 -10.19 -26.51
N TYR A 68 -5.56 -9.09 -26.36
CA TYR A 68 -5.45 -7.95 -27.28
C TYR A 68 -4.02 -7.40 -27.34
N LEU A 69 -3.38 -7.22 -26.18
CA LEU A 69 -2.01 -6.72 -26.07
C LEU A 69 -0.98 -7.65 -26.73
N LEU A 70 -1.15 -8.98 -26.66
CA LEU A 70 -0.26 -9.94 -27.32
C LEU A 70 -0.35 -9.88 -28.84
N GLU A 71 -1.52 -9.56 -29.39
CA GLU A 71 -1.75 -9.39 -30.82
C GLU A 71 -1.33 -8.00 -31.33
N ASN A 72 -1.44 -6.97 -30.48
CA ASN A 72 -1.27 -5.56 -30.84
C ASN A 72 -0.11 -4.85 -30.13
N TRP A 73 0.88 -5.62 -29.65
CA TRP A 73 1.98 -5.11 -28.82
C TRP A 73 2.66 -3.86 -29.42
N PRO A 74 2.92 -2.80 -28.61
CA PRO A 74 2.70 -2.68 -27.16
C PRO A 74 1.38 -1.97 -26.79
N ASN A 75 0.38 -1.93 -27.68
CA ASN A 75 -0.83 -1.15 -27.44
C ASN A 75 -1.89 -1.97 -26.69
N THR A 76 -2.58 -1.33 -25.75
CA THR A 76 -3.72 -1.91 -25.02
C THR A 76 -5.05 -1.41 -25.56
N LEU A 77 -6.14 -2.09 -25.21
CA LEU A 77 -7.47 -1.66 -25.57
C LEU A 77 -7.83 -0.47 -24.67
N GLN A 78 -8.13 0.68 -25.28
CA GLN A 78 -8.49 1.90 -24.52
C GLN A 78 -10.00 2.03 -24.36
N PHE A 79 -10.73 1.63 -25.41
CA PHE A 79 -12.17 1.61 -25.47
C PHE A 79 -12.64 0.24 -25.94
N ASP A 80 -13.61 -0.34 -25.23
CA ASP A 80 -14.13 -1.66 -25.51
C ASP A 80 -15.60 -1.61 -25.97
N PRO A 81 -15.86 -1.71 -27.28
CA PRO A 81 -17.22 -1.71 -27.81
C PRO A 81 -17.98 -3.01 -27.52
N TRP A 82 -17.29 -4.06 -27.03
CA TRP A 82 -17.89 -5.36 -26.74
C TRP A 82 -18.53 -5.43 -25.33
N THR A 83 -18.33 -4.40 -24.50
CA THR A 83 -19.02 -4.27 -23.20
C THR A 83 -19.87 -3.02 -23.17
N GLY A 84 -20.77 -2.86 -22.19
CA GLY A 84 -21.58 -1.64 -22.07
C GLY A 84 -22.53 -1.40 -23.25
N PHE A 85 -22.96 -2.47 -23.94
CA PHE A 85 -23.86 -2.39 -25.09
C PHE A 85 -25.11 -1.54 -24.78
N PRO A 86 -25.55 -0.64 -25.69
CA PRO A 86 -25.04 -0.44 -27.06
C PRO A 86 -23.95 0.63 -27.18
N LEU A 87 -23.40 1.14 -26.07
CA LEU A 87 -22.53 2.31 -26.09
C LEU A 87 -21.04 1.96 -26.12
N GLY A 88 -20.63 0.85 -25.52
CA GLY A 88 -19.22 0.60 -25.21
C GLY A 88 -18.83 1.09 -23.82
N ASN A 89 -17.63 0.70 -23.36
CA ASN A 89 -17.02 1.26 -22.15
C ASN A 89 -15.56 1.66 -22.39
N GLU A 90 -15.14 2.73 -21.72
CA GLU A 90 -13.72 2.99 -21.51
C GLU A 90 -13.14 1.92 -20.57
N VAL A 91 -11.98 1.36 -20.93
CA VAL A 91 -11.34 0.24 -20.23
C VAL A 91 -10.84 0.65 -18.83
N GLY A 92 -10.23 1.82 -18.73
CA GLY A 92 -9.91 2.49 -17.46
C GLY A 92 -8.85 1.79 -16.61
N GLN A 93 -9.28 0.92 -15.69
CA GLN A 93 -8.40 0.28 -14.69
C GLN A 93 -7.75 -1.02 -15.18
N PHE A 94 -8.02 -1.43 -16.42
CA PHE A 94 -7.44 -2.59 -17.08
C PHE A 94 -6.56 -2.14 -18.27
N GLY A 95 -5.81 -3.06 -18.88
CA GLY A 95 -4.86 -2.70 -19.93
C GLY A 95 -3.68 -1.89 -19.36
N THR A 96 -3.27 -2.20 -18.13
CA THR A 96 -2.31 -1.42 -17.34
C THR A 96 -0.91 -2.06 -17.38
N LEU A 97 0.02 -1.58 -16.55
CA LEU A 97 1.32 -2.22 -16.35
C LEU A 97 1.15 -3.69 -15.92
N TRP A 98 0.08 -4.04 -15.23
CA TRP A 98 -0.17 -5.44 -14.83
C TRP A 98 -0.36 -6.35 -16.04
N ASP A 99 -1.16 -5.94 -17.01
CA ASP A 99 -1.39 -6.69 -18.26
C ASP A 99 -0.10 -6.82 -19.09
N HIS A 100 0.73 -5.78 -19.11
CA HIS A 100 2.06 -5.85 -19.74
C HIS A 100 2.98 -6.86 -19.05
N ILE A 101 2.98 -6.88 -17.71
CA ILE A 101 3.74 -7.88 -16.93
C ILE A 101 3.22 -9.28 -17.23
N MET A 102 1.89 -9.47 -17.34
CA MET A 102 1.30 -10.75 -17.73
C MET A 102 1.74 -11.16 -19.14
N ALA A 103 1.65 -10.28 -20.14
CA ALA A 103 2.07 -10.56 -21.52
C ALA A 103 3.55 -10.98 -21.60
N VAL A 104 4.44 -10.26 -20.90
CA VAL A 104 5.87 -10.65 -20.80
C VAL A 104 6.02 -11.99 -20.07
N GLY A 105 5.26 -12.20 -19.00
CA GLY A 105 5.23 -13.47 -18.26
C GLY A 105 4.81 -14.64 -19.15
N ILE A 106 3.81 -14.45 -20.00
CA ILE A 106 3.32 -15.44 -20.97
C ILE A 106 4.41 -15.77 -21.97
N PHE A 107 5.10 -14.76 -22.52
CA PHE A 107 6.22 -14.99 -23.43
C PHE A 107 7.33 -15.83 -22.79
N ILE A 108 7.70 -15.53 -21.54
CA ILE A 108 8.73 -16.27 -20.79
C ILE A 108 8.27 -17.67 -20.39
N GLY A 109 6.99 -17.82 -19.99
CA GLY A 109 6.41 -19.06 -19.47
C GLY A 109 5.96 -20.05 -20.53
N ARG A 110 5.79 -19.61 -21.79
CA ARG A 110 5.33 -20.42 -22.93
C ARG A 110 6.08 -21.76 -23.09
N PRO A 111 7.42 -21.85 -22.95
CA PRO A 111 8.12 -23.13 -23.07
C PRO A 111 7.76 -24.16 -21.99
N LEU A 112 7.27 -23.70 -20.83
CA LEU A 112 6.93 -24.54 -19.69
C LEU A 112 5.43 -24.86 -19.60
N MET A 113 4.58 -23.90 -19.96
CA MET A 113 3.13 -23.99 -19.78
C MET A 113 2.35 -24.37 -21.05
N GLY A 114 3.01 -24.35 -22.21
CA GLY A 114 2.42 -24.63 -23.52
C GLY A 114 2.12 -23.35 -24.32
N GLY A 115 1.80 -23.53 -25.61
CA GLY A 115 1.33 -22.44 -26.48
C GLY A 115 -0.18 -22.41 -26.64
N GLY A 116 -0.69 -21.39 -27.32
CA GLY A 116 -2.14 -21.17 -27.48
C GLY A 116 -2.77 -20.55 -26.24
N GLU A 117 -4.09 -20.39 -26.29
CA GLU A 117 -4.89 -19.73 -25.24
C GLU A 117 -4.77 -20.43 -23.89
N GLU A 118 -4.90 -21.76 -23.86
CA GLU A 118 -4.75 -22.55 -22.63
C GLU A 118 -3.37 -22.42 -21.98
N GLY A 119 -2.30 -22.41 -22.79
CA GLY A 119 -0.94 -22.21 -22.29
C GLY A 119 -0.73 -20.82 -21.69
N MET A 120 -1.30 -19.80 -22.34
CA MET A 120 -1.34 -18.43 -21.84
C MET A 120 -2.10 -18.33 -20.52
N MET A 121 -3.32 -18.88 -20.44
CA MET A 121 -4.15 -18.85 -19.24
C MET A 121 -3.48 -19.56 -18.06
N ARG A 122 -2.75 -20.67 -18.30
CA ARG A 122 -1.94 -21.33 -17.25
C ARG A 122 -0.86 -20.44 -16.66
N VAL A 123 -0.22 -19.61 -17.48
CA VAL A 123 0.73 -18.61 -16.97
C VAL A 123 0.00 -17.58 -16.12
N MET A 124 -1.13 -17.06 -16.60
CA MET A 124 -1.94 -16.10 -15.84
C MET A 124 -2.35 -16.65 -14.46
N LEU A 125 -2.74 -17.93 -14.36
CA LEU A 125 -3.11 -18.56 -13.07
C LEU A 125 -2.11 -18.31 -11.94
N ILE A 126 -0.81 -18.23 -12.25
CA ILE A 126 0.26 -18.11 -11.26
C ILE A 126 0.75 -16.67 -11.03
N MET A 127 0.27 -15.69 -11.81
CA MET A 127 0.76 -14.31 -11.74
C MET A 127 0.46 -13.64 -10.40
N ALA A 128 -0.78 -13.74 -9.91
CA ALA A 128 -1.14 -13.21 -8.58
C ALA A 128 -0.41 -13.94 -7.43
N PRO A 129 -0.27 -15.28 -7.43
CA PRO A 129 0.61 -16.00 -6.49
C PRO A 129 2.06 -15.49 -6.46
N LEU A 130 2.64 -15.23 -7.63
CA LEU A 130 4.00 -14.69 -7.73
C LEU A 130 4.07 -13.27 -7.15
N ALA A 131 3.18 -12.37 -7.56
CA ALA A 131 3.14 -11.01 -7.04
C ALA A 131 2.93 -10.98 -5.52
N GLY A 132 1.95 -11.72 -5.00
CA GLY A 132 1.68 -11.81 -3.56
C GLY A 132 2.81 -12.43 -2.75
N THR A 133 3.59 -13.34 -3.33
CA THR A 133 4.82 -13.87 -2.70
C THR A 133 5.92 -12.81 -2.69
N LEU A 134 6.11 -12.07 -3.79
CA LEU A 134 7.11 -11.03 -3.90
C LEU A 134 6.89 -9.86 -2.92
N VAL A 135 5.65 -9.61 -2.46
CA VAL A 135 5.34 -8.61 -1.41
C VAL A 135 6.14 -8.84 -0.12
N ALA A 136 6.54 -10.07 0.18
CA ALA A 136 7.39 -10.38 1.33
C ALA A 136 8.73 -9.62 1.31
N ILE A 137 9.26 -9.34 0.13
CA ILE A 137 10.55 -8.65 -0.05
C ILE A 137 10.48 -7.19 0.41
N PRO A 138 9.63 -6.31 -0.15
CA PRO A 138 9.50 -4.94 0.36
C PRO A 138 9.02 -4.92 1.81
N THR A 139 8.14 -5.85 2.23
CA THR A 139 7.71 -5.95 3.63
C THR A 139 8.91 -6.13 4.58
N TYR A 140 9.83 -7.04 4.26
CA TYR A 140 11.06 -7.24 5.02
C TYR A 140 11.89 -5.96 5.10
N PHE A 141 12.13 -5.33 3.95
CA PHE A 141 12.99 -4.14 3.89
C PHE A 141 12.38 -2.93 4.57
N ILE A 142 11.05 -2.77 4.54
CA ILE A 142 10.34 -1.73 5.31
C ILE A 142 10.49 -2.01 6.80
N ALA A 143 10.19 -3.24 7.25
CA ALA A 143 10.33 -3.60 8.67
C ALA A 143 11.77 -3.37 9.16
N ARG A 144 12.78 -3.69 8.34
CA ARG A 144 14.21 -3.49 8.67
C ARG A 144 14.63 -2.05 8.90
N ARG A 145 13.80 -1.06 8.52
CA ARG A 145 14.04 0.36 8.82
C ARG A 145 13.71 0.69 10.27
N PHE A 146 12.85 -0.10 10.92
CA PHE A 146 12.36 0.14 12.27
C PHE A 146 12.81 -0.90 13.30
N VAL A 147 13.06 -2.14 12.86
CA VAL A 147 13.35 -3.27 13.77
C VAL A 147 14.54 -4.09 13.32
N ASN A 148 15.08 -4.92 14.21
CA ASN A 148 16.18 -5.84 13.90
C ASN A 148 15.79 -6.93 12.88
N ARG A 149 16.77 -7.74 12.47
CA ARG A 149 16.56 -8.79 11.46
C ARG A 149 15.60 -9.90 11.93
N ILE A 150 15.62 -10.27 13.21
CA ILE A 150 14.76 -11.34 13.76
C ILE A 150 13.30 -10.90 13.68
N ALA A 151 13.01 -9.71 14.22
CA ALA A 151 11.69 -9.13 14.22
C ALA A 151 11.16 -8.90 12.79
N ALA A 152 12.02 -8.42 11.87
CA ALA A 152 11.64 -8.24 10.47
C ALA A 152 11.26 -9.57 9.79
N VAL A 153 12.03 -10.65 9.99
CA VAL A 153 11.68 -11.98 9.45
C VAL A 153 10.37 -12.49 10.06
N ALA A 154 10.16 -12.29 11.37
CA ALA A 154 8.92 -12.65 12.04
C ALA A 154 7.71 -11.88 11.46
N GLY A 155 7.85 -10.58 11.14
CA GLY A 155 6.81 -9.82 10.44
C GLY A 155 6.43 -10.40 9.09
N VAL A 156 7.43 -10.83 8.30
CA VAL A 156 7.19 -11.50 7.01
C VAL A 156 6.52 -12.87 7.22
N ALA A 157 6.89 -13.60 8.27
CA ALA A 157 6.22 -14.84 8.63
C ALA A 157 4.75 -14.60 9.04
N VAL A 158 4.46 -13.51 9.76
CA VAL A 158 3.09 -13.09 10.06
C VAL A 158 2.33 -12.82 8.75
N LEU A 159 2.89 -12.02 7.84
CA LEU A 159 2.29 -11.76 6.51
C LEU A 159 1.97 -13.06 5.77
N ALA A 160 2.88 -14.04 5.81
CA ALA A 160 2.72 -15.33 5.16
C ALA A 160 1.59 -16.18 5.74
N LEU A 161 1.19 -15.94 6.99
CA LEU A 161 0.16 -16.67 7.72
C LEU A 161 -1.19 -15.94 7.76
N LEU A 162 -1.28 -14.68 7.31
CA LEU A 162 -2.54 -13.94 7.30
C LEU A 162 -3.54 -14.59 6.33
N PRO A 163 -4.75 -15.00 6.77
CA PRO A 163 -5.72 -15.70 5.92
C PRO A 163 -6.70 -14.76 5.19
N GLY A 164 -6.61 -13.44 5.43
CA GLY A 164 -7.57 -12.45 4.95
C GLY A 164 -7.54 -12.14 3.45
N THR A 165 -8.11 -10.98 3.08
CA THR A 165 -8.28 -10.52 1.69
C THR A 165 -6.98 -10.57 0.90
N PHE A 166 -5.85 -10.17 1.49
CA PHE A 166 -4.54 -10.25 0.82
C PHE A 166 -4.18 -11.67 0.37
N PHE A 167 -4.38 -12.66 1.25
CA PHE A 167 -4.12 -14.05 0.89
C PHE A 167 -5.11 -14.51 -0.18
N SER A 168 -6.41 -14.28 0.02
CA SER A 168 -7.43 -14.64 -0.96
C SER A 168 -7.11 -14.06 -2.33
N TYR A 169 -6.83 -12.76 -2.45
CA TYR A 169 -6.60 -12.06 -3.71
C TYR A 169 -5.22 -12.36 -4.33
N SER A 170 -4.38 -13.16 -3.66
CA SER A 170 -3.11 -13.67 -4.21
C SER A 170 -3.10 -15.19 -4.40
N LEU A 171 -4.27 -15.85 -4.36
CA LEU A 171 -4.41 -17.27 -4.69
C LEU A 171 -4.36 -17.51 -6.19
N VAL A 172 -3.98 -18.74 -6.55
CA VAL A 172 -4.06 -19.25 -7.92
C VAL A 172 -5.47 -19.09 -8.50
N GLY A 173 -5.55 -18.78 -9.79
CA GLY A 173 -6.83 -18.62 -10.50
C GLY A 173 -7.46 -17.25 -10.39
N PHE A 174 -6.78 -16.28 -9.79
CA PHE A 174 -7.23 -14.89 -9.68
C PHE A 174 -6.16 -13.90 -10.21
N PRO A 175 -5.87 -13.88 -11.52
CA PRO A 175 -4.88 -12.98 -12.15
C PRO A 175 -5.28 -11.49 -12.17
N ASP A 176 -5.93 -11.02 -11.11
CA ASP A 176 -6.31 -9.64 -10.94
C ASP A 176 -5.13 -8.77 -10.46
N HIS A 177 -5.22 -7.46 -10.69
CA HIS A 177 -4.18 -6.47 -10.33
C HIS A 177 -4.02 -6.27 -8.81
N SER A 178 -4.98 -6.73 -8.00
CA SER A 178 -4.98 -6.65 -6.53
C SER A 178 -3.64 -7.04 -5.85
N ALA A 179 -3.02 -8.14 -6.26
CA ALA A 179 -1.74 -8.57 -5.67
C ALA A 179 -0.57 -7.69 -6.12
N ALA A 180 -0.61 -7.20 -7.36
CA ALA A 180 0.38 -6.30 -7.94
C ALA A 180 0.29 -4.90 -7.29
N GLU A 181 -0.91 -4.42 -7.02
CA GLU A 181 -1.16 -3.20 -6.25
C GLU A 181 -0.41 -3.19 -4.92
N VAL A 182 -0.53 -4.25 -4.11
CA VAL A 182 0.17 -4.36 -2.82
C VAL A 182 1.69 -4.38 -3.01
N LEU A 183 2.17 -5.08 -4.04
CA LEU A 183 3.59 -5.16 -4.36
C LEU A 183 4.15 -3.77 -4.72
N PHE A 184 3.53 -3.07 -5.66
CA PHE A 184 4.01 -1.78 -6.13
C PHE A 184 3.80 -0.66 -5.10
N GLN A 185 2.71 -0.69 -4.32
CA GLN A 185 2.56 0.22 -3.18
C GLN A 185 3.68 0.00 -2.15
N SER A 186 3.95 -1.25 -1.78
CA SER A 186 5.00 -1.56 -0.78
C SER A 186 6.38 -1.15 -1.29
N LEU A 187 6.68 -1.35 -2.58
CA LEU A 187 7.91 -0.87 -3.20
C LEU A 187 7.99 0.66 -3.21
N ALA A 188 6.90 1.35 -3.54
CA ALA A 188 6.83 2.81 -3.50
C ALA A 188 7.05 3.33 -2.08
N VAL A 189 6.37 2.78 -1.07
CA VAL A 189 6.54 3.16 0.34
C VAL A 189 7.98 2.92 0.80
N LEU A 190 8.58 1.78 0.47
CA LEU A 190 9.98 1.50 0.77
C LEU A 190 10.92 2.54 0.16
N ALA A 191 10.69 2.90 -1.11
CA ALA A 191 11.50 3.89 -1.81
C ALA A 191 11.35 5.29 -1.20
N PHE A 192 10.14 5.70 -0.79
CA PHE A 192 9.91 6.96 -0.06
C PHE A 192 10.58 6.97 1.31
N LEU A 193 10.44 5.91 2.10
CA LEU A 193 11.15 5.79 3.39
C LEU A 193 12.67 5.94 3.20
N ALA A 194 13.22 5.26 2.20
CA ALA A 194 14.64 5.38 1.87
C ALA A 194 15.02 6.79 1.40
N ALA A 195 14.18 7.44 0.59
CA ALA A 195 14.41 8.81 0.13
C ALA A 195 14.40 9.83 1.26
N PHE A 196 13.44 9.74 2.18
CA PHE A 196 13.37 10.62 3.34
C PHE A 196 14.54 10.41 4.30
N ALA A 197 14.93 9.15 4.56
CA ALA A 197 16.09 8.85 5.40
C ALA A 197 17.40 9.39 4.82
N VAL A 198 17.59 9.24 3.50
CA VAL A 198 18.77 9.78 2.81
C VAL A 198 18.73 11.30 2.80
N ALA A 199 17.56 11.91 2.63
CA ALA A 199 17.42 13.35 2.70
C ALA A 199 17.75 13.91 4.10
N GLU A 200 17.26 13.31 5.18
CA GLU A 200 17.62 13.74 6.55
C GLU A 200 19.13 13.59 6.83
N ARG A 201 19.76 12.55 6.28
CA ARG A 201 21.20 12.30 6.49
C ARG A 201 22.10 13.23 5.68
N GLU A 202 21.82 13.39 4.39
CA GLU A 202 22.67 14.17 3.47
C GLU A 202 22.30 15.66 3.46
N ALA A 203 21.13 16.01 4.01
CA ALA A 203 20.61 17.37 4.14
C ALA A 203 20.73 18.22 2.86
N PRO A 204 20.08 17.82 1.73
CA PRO A 204 20.09 18.64 0.53
C PRO A 204 19.37 19.98 0.80
N VAL A 205 20.15 21.06 0.77
CA VAL A 205 19.68 22.45 0.95
C VAL A 205 19.76 23.22 -0.35
N TRP A 206 19.03 24.32 -0.45
CA TRP A 206 18.96 25.16 -1.65
C TRP A 206 20.32 25.67 -2.11
N GLU A 207 21.22 25.98 -1.18
CA GLU A 207 22.57 26.48 -1.47
C GLU A 207 23.35 25.48 -2.32
N LEU A 208 23.20 24.17 -2.07
CA LEU A 208 23.85 23.13 -2.88
C LEU A 208 23.35 23.12 -4.34
N LEU A 209 22.09 23.48 -4.58
CA LEU A 209 21.55 23.60 -5.93
C LEU A 209 22.11 24.84 -6.64
N VAL A 210 22.19 25.97 -5.93
CA VAL A 210 22.73 27.23 -6.45
C VAL A 210 24.21 27.08 -6.80
N ASP A 211 24.97 26.46 -5.91
CA ASP A 211 26.40 26.22 -6.05
C ASP A 211 26.72 25.07 -7.02
N ARG A 212 25.68 24.36 -7.48
CA ARG A 212 25.77 23.22 -8.42
C ARG A 212 26.67 22.10 -7.89
N ASP A 213 26.61 21.84 -6.59
CA ASP A 213 27.31 20.71 -5.99
C ASP A 213 26.58 19.39 -6.29
N TRP A 214 26.74 18.93 -7.53
CA TRP A 214 26.15 17.68 -8.00
C TRP A 214 26.69 16.46 -7.26
N THR A 215 27.85 16.56 -6.60
CA THR A 215 28.43 15.45 -5.85
C THR A 215 27.61 15.23 -4.58
N ALA A 216 27.33 16.30 -3.84
CA ALA A 216 26.47 16.27 -2.66
C ALA A 216 25.02 15.88 -3.01
N LEU A 217 24.49 16.40 -4.13
CA LEU A 217 23.10 16.15 -4.52
C LEU A 217 22.85 14.78 -5.17
N LYS A 218 23.90 14.08 -5.62
CA LYS A 218 23.76 12.81 -6.38
C LYS A 218 22.96 11.77 -5.61
N LEU A 219 23.31 11.54 -4.34
CA LEU A 219 22.71 10.47 -3.55
C LEU A 219 21.25 10.79 -3.18
N PRO A 220 20.91 11.98 -2.65
CA PRO A 220 19.51 12.35 -2.41
C PRO A 220 18.65 12.34 -3.68
N THR A 221 19.19 12.84 -4.80
CA THR A 221 18.48 12.84 -6.08
C THR A 221 18.18 11.42 -6.55
N LEU A 222 19.15 10.49 -6.45
CA LEU A 222 18.96 9.10 -6.87
C LEU A 222 17.80 8.43 -6.12
N TYR A 223 17.76 8.58 -4.79
CA TYR A 223 16.69 7.98 -3.98
C TYR A 223 15.34 8.66 -4.20
N ALA A 224 15.31 9.99 -4.36
CA ALA A 224 14.08 10.72 -4.65
C ALA A 224 13.52 10.37 -6.04
N VAL A 225 14.38 10.24 -7.06
CA VAL A 225 13.99 9.75 -8.39
C VAL A 225 13.47 8.32 -8.31
N ALA A 226 14.15 7.44 -7.57
CA ALA A 226 13.70 6.07 -7.38
C ALA A 226 12.32 5.99 -6.70
N ALA A 227 12.05 6.85 -5.70
CA ALA A 227 10.74 6.96 -5.07
C ALA A 227 9.66 7.42 -6.06
N GLY A 228 9.97 8.42 -6.89
CA GLY A 228 9.06 8.88 -7.94
C GLY A 228 8.78 7.82 -9.00
N ILE A 229 9.80 7.06 -9.40
CA ILE A 229 9.64 5.93 -10.33
C ILE A 229 8.76 4.84 -9.72
N ALA A 230 9.02 4.46 -8.47
CA ALA A 230 8.24 3.42 -7.81
C ALA A 230 6.75 3.81 -7.66
N LEU A 231 6.45 5.08 -7.36
CA LEU A 231 5.08 5.59 -7.34
C LEU A 231 4.46 5.67 -8.74
N GLY A 232 5.24 6.07 -9.75
CA GLY A 232 4.80 6.04 -11.15
C GLY A 232 4.43 4.62 -11.60
N LEU A 233 5.24 3.61 -11.28
CA LEU A 233 4.93 2.20 -11.57
C LEU A 233 3.68 1.70 -10.83
N TYR A 234 3.48 2.13 -9.59
CA TYR A 234 2.27 1.81 -8.84
C TYR A 234 1.03 2.43 -9.51
N LEU A 235 1.09 3.70 -9.92
CA LEU A 235 0.01 4.36 -10.66
C LEU A 235 -0.21 3.76 -12.06
N TRP A 236 0.85 3.32 -12.74
CA TRP A 236 0.73 2.56 -13.98
C TRP A 236 0.15 1.17 -13.78
N THR A 237 0.22 0.59 -12.58
CA THR A 237 -0.46 -0.68 -12.28
C THR A 237 -1.95 -0.43 -12.02
N TRP A 238 -2.26 0.67 -11.33
CA TRP A 238 -3.62 0.98 -10.90
C TRP A 238 -3.84 2.50 -10.76
N PRO A 239 -4.58 3.17 -11.67
CA PRO A 239 -4.77 4.62 -11.62
C PRO A 239 -5.34 5.21 -10.30
N PRO A 240 -6.24 4.51 -9.58
CA PRO A 240 -6.71 4.98 -8.26
C PRO A 240 -5.64 4.99 -7.17
N ALA A 241 -4.43 4.46 -7.42
CA ALA A 241 -3.26 4.61 -6.57
C ALA A 241 -2.87 6.07 -6.29
N VAL A 242 -3.50 7.05 -6.96
CA VAL A 242 -3.38 8.49 -6.70
C VAL A 242 -3.70 8.86 -5.24
N LEU A 243 -4.40 7.98 -4.51
CA LEU A 243 -4.52 8.06 -3.04
C LEU A 243 -3.15 8.19 -2.34
N MET A 244 -2.11 7.50 -2.83
CA MET A 244 -0.76 7.57 -2.29
C MET A 244 -0.08 8.91 -2.51
N VAL A 245 -0.35 9.57 -3.64
CA VAL A 245 0.05 10.97 -3.83
C VAL A 245 -0.61 11.84 -2.76
N GLY A 246 -1.90 11.61 -2.49
CA GLY A 246 -2.67 12.33 -1.48
C GLY A 246 -2.09 12.22 -0.07
N PHE A 247 -1.93 10.99 0.46
CA PHE A 247 -1.41 10.82 1.82
C PHE A 247 0.06 11.23 1.95
N THR A 248 0.87 11.08 0.89
CA THR A 248 2.26 11.55 0.89
C THR A 248 2.32 13.07 0.88
N GLY A 249 1.43 13.74 0.15
CA GLY A 249 1.27 15.19 0.19
C GLY A 249 0.86 15.71 1.57
N VAL A 250 -0.06 15.01 2.26
CA VAL A 250 -0.43 15.32 3.65
C VAL A 250 0.77 15.13 4.58
N TYR A 251 1.49 14.02 4.47
CA TYR A 251 2.72 13.80 5.24
C TYR A 251 3.72 14.94 5.03
N LEU A 252 4.01 15.33 3.78
CA LEU A 252 4.94 16.40 3.46
C LEU A 252 4.47 17.73 4.07
N ALA A 253 3.19 18.08 3.94
CA ALA A 253 2.64 19.27 4.56
C ALA A 253 2.84 19.28 6.09
N VAL A 254 2.56 18.16 6.76
CA VAL A 254 2.73 18.05 8.22
C VAL A 254 4.20 18.10 8.63
N LYS A 255 5.07 17.32 7.98
CA LYS A 255 6.49 17.22 8.31
C LYS A 255 7.22 18.54 8.08
N LEU A 256 7.02 19.20 6.93
CA LEU A 256 7.69 20.48 6.63
C LEU A 256 7.25 21.59 7.60
N VAL A 257 5.97 21.61 8.00
CA VAL A 257 5.46 22.59 8.96
C VAL A 257 5.96 22.29 10.37
N SER A 258 6.00 21.01 10.77
CA SER A 258 6.56 20.57 12.04
C SER A 258 8.05 20.90 12.15
N ASP A 259 8.84 20.62 11.11
CA ASP A 259 10.28 20.93 11.10
C ASP A 259 10.51 22.44 11.25
N THR A 260 9.78 23.26 10.49
CA THR A 260 9.88 24.72 10.57
C THR A 260 9.46 25.24 11.95
N PHE A 261 8.40 24.68 12.54
CA PHE A 261 7.93 25.05 13.88
C PHE A 261 9.01 24.80 14.96
N HIS A 262 9.72 23.68 14.85
CA HIS A 262 10.86 23.32 15.71
C HIS A 262 12.18 24.02 15.34
N GLY A 263 12.17 24.96 14.38
CA GLY A 263 13.36 25.70 13.96
C GLY A 263 14.35 24.87 13.14
N ARG A 264 13.92 23.73 12.57
CA ARG A 264 14.70 22.90 11.65
C ARG A 264 14.40 23.30 10.22
N SER A 265 15.40 23.18 9.35
CA SER A 265 15.21 23.44 7.91
C SER A 265 14.29 22.36 7.30
N PRO A 266 13.20 22.75 6.62
CA PRO A 266 12.34 21.80 5.91
C PRO A 266 12.91 21.40 4.54
N GLU A 267 13.99 22.04 4.07
CA GLU A 267 14.53 21.85 2.72
C GLU A 267 14.89 20.40 2.37
N PRO A 268 15.52 19.60 3.27
CA PRO A 268 15.86 18.20 2.96
C PRO A 268 14.66 17.35 2.53
N ILE A 269 13.61 17.35 3.35
CA ILE A 269 12.39 16.59 3.08
C ILE A 269 11.63 17.19 1.88
N ALA A 270 11.64 18.52 1.76
CA ALA A 270 11.02 19.20 0.62
C ALA A 270 11.69 18.84 -0.71
N PHE A 271 13.02 18.72 -0.73
CA PHE A 271 13.78 18.28 -1.90
C PHE A 271 13.38 16.88 -2.34
N ALA A 272 13.37 15.91 -1.41
CA ALA A 272 12.96 14.54 -1.70
C ALA A 272 11.50 14.47 -2.19
N GLY A 273 10.59 15.20 -1.54
CA GLY A 273 9.19 15.30 -1.95
C GLY A 273 9.00 15.93 -3.33
N ALA A 274 9.70 17.04 -3.60
CA ALA A 274 9.58 17.76 -4.88
C ALA A 274 10.10 16.92 -6.06
N VAL A 275 11.28 16.31 -5.92
CA VAL A 275 11.87 15.50 -6.99
C VAL A 275 11.05 14.24 -7.24
N SER A 276 10.65 13.51 -6.19
CA SER A 276 9.86 12.28 -6.34
C SER A 276 8.50 12.54 -7.00
N MET A 277 7.79 13.58 -6.55
CA MET A 277 6.48 13.95 -7.11
C MET A 277 6.59 14.52 -8.53
N GLY A 278 7.63 15.28 -8.82
CA GLY A 278 7.93 15.74 -10.19
C GLY A 278 8.19 14.57 -11.15
N VAL A 279 9.01 13.59 -10.74
CA VAL A 279 9.26 12.38 -11.54
C VAL A 279 7.98 11.56 -11.74
N THR A 280 7.17 11.41 -10.68
CA THR A 280 5.87 10.73 -10.76
C THR A 280 4.98 11.39 -11.81
N ALA A 281 4.86 12.71 -11.77
CA ALA A 281 4.06 13.45 -12.73
C ALA A 281 4.55 13.28 -14.17
N LEU A 282 5.88 13.31 -14.38
CA LEU A 282 6.48 13.11 -15.70
C LEU A 282 6.18 11.72 -16.26
N MET A 283 6.22 10.68 -15.43
CA MET A 283 5.83 9.33 -15.86
C MET A 283 4.37 9.24 -16.25
N LEU A 284 3.49 9.99 -15.58
CA LEU A 284 2.05 9.94 -15.84
C LEU A 284 1.62 10.73 -17.07
N LEU A 285 2.53 11.50 -17.67
CA LEU A 285 2.33 12.06 -19.01
C LEU A 285 2.36 10.97 -20.10
N VAL A 286 3.01 9.83 -19.87
CA VAL A 286 3.16 8.77 -20.88
C VAL A 286 1.82 8.08 -21.17
N PRO A 287 1.07 7.56 -20.18
CA PRO A 287 -0.21 6.92 -20.43
C PRO A 287 -1.40 7.90 -20.43
N LEU A 288 -1.17 9.22 -20.40
CA LEU A 288 -2.25 10.21 -20.32
C LEU A 288 -3.14 10.14 -21.57
N ASP A 289 -4.39 9.72 -21.39
CA ASP A 289 -5.41 9.62 -22.44
C ASP A 289 -6.66 10.48 -22.13
N THR A 290 -6.91 10.77 -20.86
CA THR A 290 -8.16 11.35 -20.39
C THR A 290 -7.95 12.79 -19.91
N PHE A 291 -8.41 13.77 -20.69
CA PHE A 291 -8.26 15.20 -20.38
C PHE A 291 -9.32 15.75 -19.38
N SER A 292 -9.80 14.88 -18.48
CA SER A 292 -10.71 15.23 -17.39
C SER A 292 -10.11 14.81 -16.04
N PHE A 293 -10.80 15.06 -14.92
CA PHE A 293 -10.34 14.62 -13.60
C PHE A 293 -11.04 13.32 -13.20
N SER A 294 -10.38 12.19 -13.45
CA SER A 294 -10.90 10.84 -13.20
C SER A 294 -9.93 10.04 -12.29
N PRO A 295 -10.41 9.44 -11.19
CA PRO A 295 -9.55 8.64 -10.31
C PRO A 295 -9.21 7.27 -10.90
N SER A 296 -10.00 6.75 -11.84
CA SER A 296 -9.91 5.36 -12.34
C SER A 296 -9.35 5.23 -13.75
N GLN A 297 -8.86 6.32 -14.34
CA GLN A 297 -8.26 6.38 -15.67
C GLN A 297 -6.94 7.14 -15.59
N TYR A 298 -6.11 7.04 -16.63
CA TYR A 298 -4.92 7.88 -16.77
C TYR A 298 -5.30 9.29 -17.18
N SER A 299 -5.70 10.08 -16.19
CA SER A 299 -6.31 11.39 -16.41
C SER A 299 -5.44 12.56 -15.94
N LEU A 300 -5.92 13.80 -16.17
CA LEU A 300 -5.27 15.00 -15.64
C LEU A 300 -5.11 14.96 -14.11
N LEU A 301 -5.94 14.20 -13.38
CA LEU A 301 -5.80 14.07 -11.92
C LEU A 301 -4.45 13.44 -11.55
N GLN A 302 -4.05 12.37 -12.25
CA GLN A 302 -2.83 11.62 -12.01
C GLN A 302 -1.58 12.49 -12.28
N VAL A 303 -1.66 13.49 -13.14
CA VAL A 303 -0.54 14.41 -13.43
C VAL A 303 -0.57 15.64 -12.53
N VAL A 304 -1.72 16.31 -12.42
CA VAL A 304 -1.87 17.60 -11.73
C VAL A 304 -1.67 17.45 -10.22
N LEU A 305 -2.14 16.36 -9.62
CA LEU A 305 -2.01 16.17 -8.18
C LEU A 305 -0.55 16.04 -7.71
N PRO A 306 0.29 15.15 -8.27
CA PRO A 306 1.69 15.08 -7.87
C PRO A 306 2.46 16.36 -8.21
N LEU A 307 2.18 17.02 -9.35
CA LEU A 307 2.77 18.35 -9.61
C LEU A 307 2.36 19.37 -8.55
N GLY A 308 1.10 19.38 -8.14
CA GLY A 308 0.60 20.25 -7.07
C GLY A 308 1.31 19.99 -5.75
N VAL A 309 1.56 18.71 -5.40
CA VAL A 309 2.35 18.35 -4.21
C VAL A 309 3.79 18.83 -4.35
N ALA A 310 4.44 18.60 -5.51
CA ALA A 310 5.82 19.04 -5.74
C ALA A 310 5.98 20.57 -5.64
N VAL A 311 5.07 21.34 -6.25
CA VAL A 311 5.07 22.80 -6.16
C VAL A 311 4.77 23.24 -4.73
N GLY A 312 3.82 22.58 -4.05
CA GLY A 312 3.48 22.85 -2.67
C GLY A 312 4.66 22.64 -1.72
N THR A 313 5.44 21.58 -1.87
CA THR A 313 6.62 21.33 -1.03
C THR A 313 7.72 22.37 -1.25
N VAL A 314 8.01 22.72 -2.50
CA VAL A 314 8.96 23.79 -2.83
C VAL A 314 8.48 25.13 -2.25
N PHE A 315 7.19 25.43 -2.38
CA PHE A 315 6.61 26.65 -1.84
C PHE A 315 6.72 26.72 -0.32
N LEU A 316 6.43 25.63 0.40
CA LEU A 316 6.59 25.59 1.86
C LEU A 316 8.05 25.74 2.29
N ALA A 317 8.99 25.10 1.61
CA ALA A 317 10.41 25.29 1.89
C ALA A 317 10.84 26.76 1.67
N TRP A 318 10.41 27.36 0.56
CA TRP A 318 10.65 28.78 0.29
C TRP A 318 10.00 29.69 1.35
N LEU A 319 8.77 29.39 1.77
CA LEU A 319 8.04 30.17 2.77
C LEU A 319 8.74 30.13 4.14
N ALA A 320 9.27 28.97 4.53
CA ALA A 320 10.05 28.82 5.76
C ALA A 320 11.28 29.74 5.76
N ARG A 321 11.96 29.91 4.61
CA ARG A 321 13.05 30.90 4.48
C ARG A 321 12.59 32.34 4.63
N GLN A 322 11.35 32.66 4.23
CA GLN A 322 10.79 34.00 4.47
C GLN A 322 10.56 34.26 5.97
N TRP A 323 10.22 33.22 6.73
CA TRP A 323 10.13 33.30 8.19
C TRP A 323 11.50 33.51 8.83
N GLU A 324 12.48 32.71 8.42
CA GLU A 324 13.86 32.80 8.94
C GLU A 324 14.50 34.15 8.60
N SER A 325 14.49 34.57 7.32
CA SER A 325 15.11 35.82 6.87
C SER A 325 14.50 37.09 7.48
N ARG A 326 13.24 37.01 7.91
CA ARG A 326 12.53 38.11 8.58
C ARG A 326 12.51 37.97 10.10
N ASN A 327 13.14 36.92 10.64
CA ASN A 327 13.18 36.61 12.07
C ASN A 327 11.77 36.59 12.70
N LEU A 328 10.82 35.95 12.02
CA LEU A 328 9.45 35.77 12.50
C LEU A 328 9.39 34.62 13.50
N ASP A 329 8.50 34.72 14.48
CA ASP A 329 8.24 33.65 15.44
C ASP A 329 7.73 32.38 14.73
N SER A 330 8.39 31.24 14.96
CA SER A 330 8.04 29.96 14.33
C SER A 330 6.63 29.51 14.69
N ALA A 331 6.09 29.96 15.83
CA ALA A 331 4.70 29.68 16.22
C ALA A 331 3.65 30.30 15.27
N THR A 332 4.02 31.32 14.50
CA THR A 332 3.14 31.94 13.51
C THR A 332 3.14 31.21 12.15
N TYR A 333 4.09 30.29 11.93
CA TYR A 333 4.22 29.58 10.66
C TYR A 333 3.09 28.56 10.43
N PRO A 334 2.75 27.65 11.37
CA PRO A 334 1.63 26.72 11.18
C PRO A 334 0.27 27.38 10.88
N PRO A 335 -0.20 28.41 11.62
CA PRO A 335 -1.47 29.06 11.29
C PRO A 335 -1.43 29.81 9.95
N ALA A 336 -0.27 30.36 9.54
CA ALA A 336 -0.11 30.96 8.22
C ALA A 336 -0.25 29.92 7.10
N VAL A 337 0.40 28.76 7.24
CA VAL A 337 0.28 27.64 6.29
C VAL A 337 -1.14 27.10 6.26
N ALA A 338 -1.79 26.92 7.41
CA ALA A 338 -3.19 26.50 7.47
C ALA A 338 -4.12 27.48 6.74
N GLY A 339 -3.91 28.79 6.93
CA GLY A 339 -4.62 29.84 6.20
C GLY A 339 -4.40 29.79 4.68
N LEU A 340 -3.16 29.52 4.24
CA LEU A 340 -2.82 29.37 2.82
C LEU A 340 -3.43 28.10 2.20
N ILE A 341 -3.46 27.00 2.94
CA ILE A 341 -4.14 25.76 2.52
C ILE A 341 -5.64 26.03 2.38
N ALA A 342 -6.27 26.70 3.35
CA ALA A 342 -7.69 27.06 3.29
C ALA A 342 -8.00 28.00 2.11
N ALA A 343 -7.16 29.01 1.88
CA ALA A 343 -7.28 29.91 0.73
C ALA A 343 -7.13 29.16 -0.60
N SER A 344 -6.14 28.27 -0.71
CA SER A 344 -5.91 27.43 -1.90
C SER A 344 -7.09 26.49 -2.16
N ALA A 345 -7.63 25.88 -1.10
CA ALA A 345 -8.85 25.07 -1.17
C ALA A 345 -10.05 25.89 -1.68
N GLY A 346 -10.22 27.13 -1.18
CA GLY A 346 -11.24 28.06 -1.66
C GLY A 346 -11.08 28.44 -3.14
N VAL A 347 -9.84 28.65 -3.59
CA VAL A 347 -9.53 28.89 -5.02
C VAL A 347 -9.85 27.66 -5.86
N VAL A 348 -9.45 26.46 -5.45
CA VAL A 348 -9.77 25.22 -6.19
C VAL A 348 -11.28 24.99 -6.22
N TRP A 349 -11.98 25.24 -5.12
CA TRP A 349 -13.43 25.14 -5.04
C TRP A 349 -14.14 26.08 -6.03
N LEU A 350 -13.69 27.34 -6.14
CA LEU A 350 -14.29 28.35 -7.01
C LEU A 350 -13.88 28.21 -8.49
N ALA A 351 -12.58 28.05 -8.74
CA ALA A 351 -11.99 28.12 -10.08
C ALA A 351 -11.94 26.75 -10.79
N LEU A 352 -11.84 25.65 -10.03
CA LEU A 352 -11.75 24.28 -10.54
C LEU A 352 -12.77 23.36 -9.85
N PRO A 353 -14.09 23.63 -9.98
CA PRO A 353 -15.13 22.92 -9.23
C PRO A 353 -15.18 21.42 -9.55
N SER A 354 -14.80 21.02 -10.78
CA SER A 354 -14.67 19.61 -11.16
C SER A 354 -13.60 18.90 -10.33
N LEU A 355 -12.38 19.46 -10.26
CA LEU A 355 -11.29 18.95 -9.44
C LEU A 355 -11.67 18.90 -7.96
N TRP A 356 -12.24 20.00 -7.42
CA TRP A 356 -12.73 20.03 -6.04
C TRP A 356 -13.70 18.88 -5.76
N SER A 357 -14.69 18.70 -6.63
CA SER A 357 -15.69 17.64 -6.47
C SER A 357 -15.04 16.25 -6.54
N THR A 358 -14.08 16.04 -7.45
CA THR A 358 -13.36 14.77 -7.56
C THR A 358 -12.54 14.50 -6.30
N LEU A 359 -11.76 15.46 -5.80
CA LEU A 359 -10.94 15.29 -4.60
C LEU A 359 -11.78 15.03 -3.35
N THR A 360 -12.77 15.88 -3.07
CA THR A 360 -13.59 15.77 -1.86
C THR A 360 -14.44 14.49 -1.85
N ARG A 361 -15.03 14.12 -2.99
CA ARG A 361 -15.83 12.89 -3.09
C ARG A 361 -14.96 11.65 -2.91
N ASN A 362 -13.79 11.60 -3.56
CA ASN A 362 -12.91 10.44 -3.43
C ASN A 362 -12.32 10.34 -2.02
N LEU A 363 -11.92 11.45 -1.41
CA LEU A 363 -11.44 11.45 -0.03
C LEU A 363 -12.49 10.87 0.93
N LEU A 364 -13.76 11.29 0.82
CA LEU A 364 -14.84 10.77 1.65
C LEU A 364 -15.19 9.30 1.34
N ASN A 365 -15.12 8.91 0.06
CA ASN A 365 -15.38 7.53 -0.35
C ASN A 365 -14.29 6.57 0.14
N PHE A 366 -13.03 7.02 0.20
CA PHE A 366 -11.91 6.19 0.61
C PHE A 366 -11.67 6.20 2.10
N VAL A 367 -11.72 7.36 2.75
CA VAL A 367 -11.25 7.52 4.15
C VAL A 367 -12.42 7.88 5.08
N GLY A 368 -13.58 8.27 4.53
CA GLY A 368 -14.70 8.82 5.31
C GLY A 368 -15.68 7.79 5.90
N PHE A 369 -15.37 6.49 5.90
CA PHE A 369 -16.29 5.43 6.37
C PHE A 369 -17.68 5.48 5.71
N SER A 370 -17.76 6.02 4.49
CA SER A 370 -18.99 6.21 3.74
C SER A 370 -18.83 5.70 2.30
N ALA A 371 -19.39 4.52 2.00
CA ALA A 371 -19.47 4.00 0.64
C ALA A 371 -20.81 4.42 -0.02
N ARG A 372 -20.75 5.01 -1.22
CA ARG A 372 -21.94 5.38 -2.00
C ARG A 372 -22.76 4.15 -2.37
N ALA A 373 -24.07 4.36 -2.62
CA ALA A 373 -24.99 3.29 -3.02
C ALA A 373 -24.51 2.48 -4.24
N THR A 374 -23.85 3.14 -5.21
CA THR A 374 -23.28 2.50 -6.41
C THR A 374 -22.11 1.55 -6.11
N PHE A 375 -21.28 1.83 -5.10
CA PHE A 375 -20.22 0.91 -4.68
C PHE A 375 -20.74 -0.21 -3.79
N ARG A 376 -21.85 0.03 -3.09
CA ARG A 376 -22.52 -0.97 -2.26
C ARG A 376 -23.19 -2.09 -3.09
N THR A 377 -23.49 -1.88 -4.37
CA THR A 377 -23.98 -2.99 -5.22
C THR A 377 -22.88 -3.99 -5.60
N ILE A 378 -21.61 -3.64 -5.38
CA ILE A 378 -20.44 -4.49 -5.62
C ILE A 378 -19.99 -5.06 -4.27
N GLY A 379 -19.86 -6.39 -4.17
CA GLY A 379 -19.59 -7.08 -2.90
C GLY A 379 -18.37 -6.54 -2.14
N GLU A 380 -17.30 -6.17 -2.84
CA GLU A 380 -16.08 -5.63 -2.25
C GLU A 380 -16.12 -4.12 -1.93
N GLY A 381 -17.06 -3.38 -2.52
CA GLY A 381 -17.26 -1.94 -2.25
C GLY A 381 -18.07 -1.67 -0.98
N GLN A 382 -18.56 -2.72 -0.31
CA GLN A 382 -19.33 -2.63 0.93
C GLN A 382 -18.42 -2.36 2.14
N PRO A 383 -18.86 -1.51 3.10
CA PRO A 383 -18.16 -1.31 4.36
C PRO A 383 -18.14 -2.62 5.17
N PRO A 384 -16.96 -3.11 5.60
CA PRO A 384 -16.86 -4.43 6.22
C PRO A 384 -17.66 -4.55 7.52
N LEU A 385 -17.74 -3.45 8.29
CA LEU A 385 -18.43 -3.40 9.58
C LEU A 385 -19.96 -3.34 9.48
N GLN A 386 -20.53 -3.30 8.26
CA GLN A 386 -21.98 -3.46 8.08
C GLN A 386 -22.42 -4.92 8.14
N ASN A 387 -21.54 -5.84 7.76
CA ASN A 387 -21.87 -7.27 7.62
C ASN A 387 -21.23 -8.15 8.71
N ALA A 388 -20.32 -7.61 9.50
CA ALA A 388 -19.63 -8.30 10.58
C ALA A 388 -19.33 -7.35 11.74
N SER A 389 -19.20 -7.90 12.95
CA SER A 389 -18.68 -7.12 14.08
C SER A 389 -17.20 -6.76 13.85
N PHE A 390 -16.71 -5.70 14.50
CA PHE A 390 -15.30 -5.30 14.41
C PHE A 390 -14.34 -6.43 14.76
N ALA A 391 -14.60 -7.14 15.87
CA ALA A 391 -13.75 -8.22 16.32
C ALA A 391 -13.75 -9.39 15.32
N ASP A 392 -14.91 -9.81 14.83
CA ASP A 392 -15.01 -10.92 13.87
C ASP A 392 -14.31 -10.58 12.56
N PHE A 393 -14.52 -9.36 12.04
CA PHE A 393 -13.85 -8.88 10.85
C PHE A 393 -12.33 -8.90 11.05
N VAL A 394 -11.81 -8.18 12.06
CA VAL A 394 -10.36 -8.06 12.30
C VAL A 394 -9.71 -9.43 12.53
N LEU A 395 -10.31 -10.28 13.35
CA LEU A 395 -9.77 -11.61 13.64
C LEU A 395 -9.76 -12.51 12.41
N SER A 396 -10.79 -12.45 11.57
CA SER A 396 -10.84 -13.21 10.31
C SER A 396 -9.78 -12.78 9.29
N GLN A 397 -9.38 -11.50 9.31
CA GLN A 397 -8.44 -10.94 8.35
C GLN A 397 -6.99 -11.05 8.82
N TYR A 398 -6.76 -10.78 10.11
CA TYR A 398 -5.44 -10.49 10.67
C TYR A 398 -5.09 -11.28 11.94
N GLY A 399 -6.05 -12.02 12.51
CA GLY A 399 -5.90 -12.59 13.85
C GLY A 399 -5.58 -11.51 14.89
N LEU A 400 -4.77 -11.86 15.90
CA LEU A 400 -4.35 -10.91 16.94
C LEU A 400 -3.23 -9.96 16.49
N ALA A 401 -2.60 -10.21 15.33
CA ALA A 401 -1.51 -9.37 14.83
C ALA A 401 -1.97 -7.92 14.59
N PHE A 402 -3.24 -7.70 14.22
CA PHE A 402 -3.79 -6.35 14.08
C PHE A 402 -3.71 -5.53 15.37
N PHE A 403 -4.05 -6.13 16.51
CA PHE A 403 -4.03 -5.41 17.79
C PHE A 403 -2.61 -5.08 18.23
N LEU A 404 -1.65 -5.98 17.96
CA LEU A 404 -0.23 -5.72 18.22
C LEU A 404 0.32 -4.62 17.31
N ALA A 405 -0.07 -4.62 16.03
CA ALA A 405 0.29 -3.57 15.10
C ALA A 405 -0.31 -2.21 15.50
N LEU A 406 -1.58 -2.18 15.92
CA LEU A 406 -2.22 -0.98 16.46
C LEU A 406 -1.48 -0.47 17.71
N ALA A 407 -1.14 -1.36 18.64
CA ALA A 407 -0.37 -1.01 19.83
C ALA A 407 1.01 -0.44 19.47
N ALA A 408 1.70 -1.01 18.47
CA ALA A 408 2.97 -0.50 17.99
C ALA A 408 2.84 0.91 17.36
N ILE A 409 1.83 1.15 16.53
CA ILE A 409 1.57 2.48 15.93
C ILE A 409 1.27 3.51 17.01
N LEU A 410 0.41 3.16 17.98
CA LEU A 410 0.11 4.03 19.12
C LEU A 410 1.36 4.29 19.97
N TYR A 411 2.24 3.29 20.13
CA TYR A 411 3.51 3.45 20.82
C TYR A 411 4.46 4.38 20.08
N ILE A 412 4.57 4.29 18.74
CA ILE A 412 5.39 5.20 17.93
C ILE A 412 4.96 6.66 18.16
N ILE A 413 3.64 6.92 18.18
CA ILE A 413 3.10 8.25 18.46
C ILE A 413 3.32 8.65 19.93
N ALA A 414 3.06 7.75 20.88
CA ALA A 414 3.13 8.07 22.31
C ALA A 414 4.57 8.22 22.82
N ARG A 415 5.54 7.52 22.22
CA ARG A 415 6.91 7.40 22.74
C ARG A 415 7.61 8.73 22.92
N PRO A 416 7.66 9.63 21.92
CA PRO A 416 8.30 10.92 22.10
C PRO A 416 7.56 11.81 23.10
N LEU A 417 6.22 11.71 23.15
CA LEU A 417 5.37 12.50 24.06
C LEU A 417 5.61 12.18 25.54
N TYR A 418 5.65 10.90 25.93
CA TYR A 418 5.87 10.53 27.33
C TYR A 418 7.34 10.61 27.76
N ARG A 419 8.28 10.59 26.80
CA ARG A 419 9.71 10.84 27.06
C ARG A 419 10.06 12.31 27.17
N SER A 420 9.13 13.20 26.80
CA SER A 420 9.29 14.64 26.99
C SER A 420 9.37 14.99 28.48
N ASN A 421 10.19 15.98 28.81
CA ASN A 421 10.28 16.53 30.16
C ASN A 421 9.06 17.40 30.54
N ASP A 422 8.19 17.72 29.58
CA ASP A 422 6.96 18.48 29.83
C ASP A 422 5.77 17.56 30.14
N THR A 423 5.21 17.71 31.34
CA THR A 423 4.01 16.99 31.79
C THR A 423 2.83 17.17 30.83
N ASN A 424 2.68 18.33 30.20
CA ASN A 424 1.60 18.58 29.23
C ASN A 424 1.70 17.67 28.01
N HIS A 425 2.92 17.33 27.56
CA HIS A 425 3.12 16.41 26.44
C HIS A 425 2.71 14.99 26.82
N THR A 426 3.01 14.57 28.05
CA THR A 426 2.56 13.27 28.57
C THR A 426 1.04 13.23 28.73
N LEU A 427 0.42 14.30 29.26
CA LEU A 427 -1.04 14.42 29.42
C LEU A 427 -1.78 14.49 28.07
N TYR A 428 -1.11 14.87 26.99
CA TYR A 428 -1.67 14.86 25.65
C TYR A 428 -2.15 13.46 25.24
N ILE A 429 -1.46 12.40 25.64
CA ILE A 429 -1.78 11.02 25.27
C ILE A 429 -3.16 10.59 25.80
N PRO A 430 -3.43 10.58 27.12
CA PRO A 430 -4.75 10.22 27.63
C PRO A 430 -5.83 11.21 27.20
N ALA A 431 -5.51 12.49 27.01
CA ALA A 431 -6.47 13.48 26.49
C ALA A 431 -6.88 13.16 25.04
N ALA A 432 -5.93 12.87 24.16
CA ALA A 432 -6.18 12.46 22.78
C ALA A 432 -7.01 11.17 22.72
N LEU A 433 -6.66 10.16 23.52
CA LEU A 433 -7.43 8.92 23.62
C LEU A 433 -8.86 9.14 24.15
N ALA A 434 -9.04 10.03 25.13
CA ALA A 434 -10.37 10.38 25.64
C ALA A 434 -11.21 11.11 24.58
N VAL A 435 -10.62 12.04 23.82
CA VAL A 435 -11.30 12.74 22.71
C VAL A 435 -11.71 11.74 21.63
N VAL A 436 -10.80 10.90 21.14
CA VAL A 436 -11.12 9.88 20.13
C VAL A 436 -12.14 8.88 20.67
N GLY A 437 -11.98 8.40 21.90
CA GLY A 437 -12.92 7.48 22.55
C GLY A 437 -14.31 8.07 22.72
N SER A 438 -14.42 9.37 22.99
CA SER A 438 -15.71 10.05 23.13
C SER A 438 -16.52 10.07 21.83
N VAL A 439 -15.85 10.07 20.66
CA VAL A 439 -16.51 9.97 19.35
C VAL A 439 -17.32 8.68 19.23
N TYR A 440 -16.78 7.58 19.74
CA TYR A 440 -17.45 6.29 19.77
C TYR A 440 -18.41 6.14 20.94
N ALA A 441 -18.16 6.82 22.07
CA ALA A 441 -19.03 6.76 23.24
C ALA A 441 -20.33 7.55 23.05
N ILE A 442 -20.30 8.66 22.30
CA ILE A 442 -21.45 9.56 22.11
C ILE A 442 -21.59 9.97 20.63
N PRO A 443 -21.83 9.02 19.70
CA PRO A 443 -21.87 9.31 18.27
C PRO A 443 -22.93 10.35 17.90
N GLN A 444 -24.05 10.44 18.64
CA GLN A 444 -25.13 11.40 18.38
C GLN A 444 -24.70 12.86 18.53
N LEU A 445 -23.78 13.14 19.47
CA LEU A 445 -23.22 14.48 19.65
C LEU A 445 -22.44 14.89 18.39
N TYR A 446 -21.58 14.00 17.93
CA TYR A 446 -20.74 14.23 16.74
C TYR A 446 -21.54 14.21 15.44
N ASP A 447 -22.65 13.48 15.39
CA ASP A 447 -23.58 13.50 14.26
C ASP A 447 -24.33 14.84 14.18
N THR A 448 -24.68 15.40 15.34
CA THR A 448 -25.27 16.75 15.41
C THR A 448 -24.29 17.81 14.91
N ILE A 449 -23.00 17.70 15.30
CA ILE A 449 -21.94 18.59 14.83
C ILE A 449 -21.72 18.41 13.32
N GLY A 450 -21.57 17.16 12.88
CA GLY A 450 -21.36 16.81 11.48
C GLY A 450 -22.52 17.25 10.58
N GLY A 451 -23.76 17.16 11.07
CA GLY A 451 -24.97 17.60 10.38
C GLY A 451 -24.97 19.08 9.99
N VAL A 452 -24.26 19.94 10.73
CA VAL A 452 -24.11 21.38 10.39
C VAL A 452 -23.31 21.59 9.10
N VAL A 453 -22.31 20.74 8.87
CA VAL A 453 -21.39 20.83 7.73
C VAL A 453 -21.62 19.73 6.69
N GLY A 454 -22.65 18.90 6.87
CA GLY A 454 -23.04 17.83 5.94
C GLY A 454 -22.10 16.62 5.92
N VAL A 455 -21.41 16.32 7.03
CA VAL A 455 -20.54 15.15 7.16
C VAL A 455 -21.00 14.23 8.29
N SER A 456 -20.64 12.95 8.24
CA SER A 456 -21.01 12.00 9.30
C SER A 456 -20.10 12.12 10.51
N TRP A 457 -20.54 11.60 11.66
CA TRP A 457 -19.74 11.56 12.88
C TRP A 457 -18.40 10.82 12.71
N GLN A 458 -18.31 9.82 11.83
CA GLN A 458 -17.04 9.13 11.54
C GLN A 458 -16.03 10.05 10.86
N VAL A 459 -16.49 10.91 9.95
CA VAL A 459 -15.63 11.91 9.30
C VAL A 459 -15.14 12.94 10.31
N ILE A 460 -16.00 13.36 11.25
CA ILE A 460 -15.59 14.22 12.37
C ILE A 460 -14.54 13.51 13.24
N GLY A 461 -14.76 12.22 13.56
CA GLY A 461 -13.81 11.40 14.32
C GLY A 461 -12.45 11.29 13.65
N LEU A 462 -12.43 11.05 12.34
CA LEU A 462 -11.21 11.02 11.55
C LEU A 462 -10.51 12.38 11.55
N ALA A 463 -11.26 13.47 11.36
CA ALA A 463 -10.71 14.82 11.38
C ALA A 463 -10.09 15.17 12.76
N LEU A 464 -10.74 14.75 13.85
CA LEU A 464 -10.21 14.89 15.20
C LEU A 464 -8.94 14.06 15.41
N ALA A 465 -8.94 12.79 14.98
CA ALA A 465 -7.76 11.94 15.08
C ALA A 465 -6.58 12.51 14.26
N ALA A 466 -6.84 13.01 13.05
CA ALA A 466 -5.85 13.68 12.22
C ALA A 466 -5.34 14.97 12.87
N ALA A 467 -6.23 15.81 13.42
CA ALA A 467 -5.84 17.02 14.14
C ALA A 467 -4.99 16.70 15.38
N LEU A 468 -5.30 15.62 16.09
CA LEU A 468 -4.52 15.16 17.24
C LEU A 468 -3.16 14.61 16.83
N LEU A 469 -3.07 13.89 15.70
CA LEU A 469 -1.80 13.45 15.15
C LEU A 469 -0.93 14.66 14.76
N VAL A 470 -1.48 15.63 14.03
CA VAL A 470 -0.78 16.86 13.66
C VAL A 470 -0.36 17.66 14.90
N GLY A 471 -1.25 17.80 15.89
CA GLY A 471 -0.93 18.46 17.15
C GLY A 471 0.23 17.80 17.89
N ALA A 472 0.32 16.46 17.88
CA ALA A 472 1.44 15.75 18.46
C ALA A 472 2.77 16.14 17.80
N THR A 473 2.78 16.36 16.47
CA THR A 473 3.98 16.82 15.73
C THR A 473 4.38 18.25 16.01
N PHE A 474 3.62 19.02 16.79
CA PHE A 474 4.04 20.34 17.29
C PHE A 474 4.48 20.31 18.75
N LEU A 475 4.20 19.24 19.48
CA LEU A 475 4.67 19.07 20.86
C LEU A 475 6.06 18.43 20.89
N VAL A 476 6.33 17.54 19.95
CA VAL A 476 7.58 16.77 19.88
C VAL A 476 7.98 16.52 18.43
N GLU A 477 9.29 16.38 18.23
CA GLU A 477 9.85 16.00 16.93
C GLU A 477 9.66 14.50 16.68
N TYR A 478 9.29 14.16 15.45
CA TYR A 478 9.23 12.79 14.96
C TYR A 478 10.21 12.59 13.81
N ASP A 479 10.87 11.43 13.80
CA ASP A 479 11.68 10.96 12.68
C ASP A 479 10.83 10.87 11.41
N ALA A 480 11.37 11.29 10.27
CA ALA A 480 10.65 11.33 9.01
C ALA A 480 10.04 9.96 8.64
N GLU A 481 10.79 8.89 8.88
CA GLU A 481 10.40 7.52 8.53
C GLU A 481 9.24 7.01 9.40
N GLU A 482 9.30 7.25 10.71
CA GLU A 482 8.26 6.84 11.65
C GLU A 482 6.96 7.61 11.40
N LEU A 483 7.04 8.93 11.19
CA LEU A 483 5.88 9.75 10.87
C LEU A 483 5.25 9.33 9.54
N TYR A 484 6.05 9.03 8.51
CA TYR A 484 5.53 8.57 7.22
C TYR A 484 4.82 7.21 7.36
N PHE A 485 5.39 6.28 8.13
CA PHE A 485 4.75 5.00 8.42
C PHE A 485 3.41 5.17 9.15
N VAL A 486 3.33 6.07 10.14
CA VAL A 486 2.08 6.37 10.85
C VAL A 486 1.04 6.98 9.92
N VAL A 487 1.41 7.92 9.05
CA VAL A 487 0.48 8.52 8.08
C VAL A 487 -0.02 7.46 7.09
N TRP A 488 0.87 6.65 6.53
CA TRP A 488 0.48 5.54 5.65
C TRP A 488 -0.47 4.57 6.34
N ALA A 489 -0.16 4.15 7.57
CA ALA A 489 -1.01 3.27 8.37
C ALA A 489 -2.38 3.87 8.68
N ALA A 490 -2.45 5.17 8.98
CA ALA A 490 -3.71 5.87 9.25
C ALA A 490 -4.62 5.93 8.01
N PHE A 491 -4.06 6.29 6.85
CA PHE A 491 -4.82 6.38 5.60
C PHE A 491 -5.28 4.99 5.10
N ILE A 492 -4.39 4.00 5.08
CA ILE A 492 -4.76 2.64 4.64
C ILE A 492 -5.68 1.95 5.65
N GLY A 493 -5.45 2.15 6.95
CA GLY A 493 -6.34 1.64 7.99
C GLY A 493 -7.75 2.20 7.81
N SER A 494 -7.86 3.52 7.66
CA SER A 494 -9.16 4.15 7.41
C SER A 494 -9.80 3.69 6.09
N ALA A 495 -9.01 3.47 5.04
CA ALA A 495 -9.52 2.92 3.78
C ALA A 495 -10.05 1.49 3.90
N ALA A 496 -9.30 0.62 4.57
CA ALA A 496 -9.67 -0.78 4.80
C ALA A 496 -10.97 -0.92 5.61
N PHE A 497 -11.24 -0.02 6.56
CA PHE A 497 -12.50 -0.01 7.31
C PHE A 497 -13.63 0.76 6.61
N THR A 498 -13.33 1.51 5.54
CA THR A 498 -14.33 2.18 4.71
C THR A 498 -14.87 1.26 3.62
N GLN A 499 -14.00 0.51 2.93
CA GLN A 499 -14.41 -0.47 1.92
C GLN A 499 -13.54 -1.73 2.01
N THR A 500 -14.18 -2.89 1.87
CA THR A 500 -13.52 -4.21 1.93
C THR A 500 -12.41 -4.33 0.87
N ARG A 501 -12.57 -3.67 -0.29
CA ARG A 501 -11.57 -3.67 -1.35
C ARG A 501 -10.22 -3.04 -0.99
N PHE A 502 -10.11 -2.24 0.08
CA PHE A 502 -8.79 -1.72 0.51
C PHE A 502 -8.12 -2.58 1.56
N ASN A 503 -8.80 -3.62 2.03
CA ASN A 503 -8.36 -4.41 3.16
C ASN A 503 -7.04 -5.17 2.86
N TYR A 504 -6.79 -5.56 1.62
CA TYR A 504 -5.55 -6.27 1.28
C TYR A 504 -4.27 -5.42 1.46
N TYR A 505 -4.35 -4.09 1.41
CA TYR A 505 -3.20 -3.21 1.66
C TYR A 505 -2.77 -3.22 3.14
N LEU A 506 -3.74 -3.30 4.05
CA LEU A 506 -3.50 -3.22 5.49
C LEU A 506 -2.72 -4.43 6.02
N ALA A 507 -2.72 -5.56 5.30
CA ALA A 507 -1.94 -6.76 5.64
C ALA A 507 -0.45 -6.47 5.82
N VAL A 508 0.14 -5.62 4.96
CA VAL A 508 1.56 -5.27 5.02
C VAL A 508 1.86 -4.41 6.26
N ILE A 509 1.02 -3.43 6.54
CA ILE A 509 1.13 -2.57 7.72
C ILE A 509 0.99 -3.39 9.01
N VAL A 510 0.05 -4.33 9.06
CA VAL A 510 -0.14 -5.24 10.21
C VAL A 510 1.10 -6.09 10.41
N ALA A 511 1.69 -6.64 9.34
CA ALA A 511 2.92 -7.42 9.42
C ALA A 511 4.11 -6.59 9.95
N ILE A 512 4.28 -5.35 9.48
CA ILE A 512 5.34 -4.44 9.95
C ILE A 512 5.10 -4.04 11.41
N GLY A 513 3.86 -3.69 11.77
CA GLY A 513 3.51 -3.33 13.14
C GLY A 513 3.67 -4.51 14.12
N ALA A 514 3.37 -5.73 13.70
CA ALA A 514 3.63 -6.94 14.47
C ALA A 514 5.13 -7.16 14.69
N ALA A 515 5.96 -6.94 13.66
CA ALA A 515 7.42 -6.95 13.79
C ALA A 515 7.90 -5.90 14.79
N TYR A 516 7.37 -4.67 14.70
CA TYR A 516 7.66 -3.58 15.62
C TYR A 516 7.32 -3.95 17.06
N PHE A 517 6.13 -4.47 17.30
CA PHE A 517 5.71 -4.89 18.63
C PHE A 517 6.60 -6.02 19.18
N LEU A 518 6.98 -6.98 18.33
CA LEU A 518 7.90 -8.03 18.73
C LEU A 518 9.27 -7.46 19.11
N GLN A 519 9.79 -6.49 18.35
CA GLN A 519 11.03 -5.79 18.70
C GLN A 519 10.92 -5.12 20.07
N LEU A 520 9.85 -4.38 20.33
CA LEU A 520 9.61 -3.74 21.63
C LEU A 520 9.59 -4.75 22.77
N THR A 521 8.97 -5.92 22.54
CA THR A 521 8.95 -7.00 23.52
C THR A 521 10.35 -7.54 23.77
N LEU A 522 11.11 -7.83 22.71
CA LEU A 522 12.48 -8.35 22.79
C LEU A 522 13.41 -7.36 23.49
N ASP A 523 13.28 -6.06 23.22
CA ASP A 523 14.03 -5.01 23.89
C ASP A 523 13.67 -4.93 25.38
N ALA A 524 12.38 -5.08 25.74
CA ALA A 524 11.94 -5.04 27.13
C ALA A 524 12.39 -6.24 27.98
N ILE A 525 12.76 -7.35 27.33
CA ILE A 525 13.28 -8.56 28.00
C ILE A 525 14.77 -8.78 27.71
N ASP A 526 15.49 -7.79 27.20
CA ASP A 526 16.93 -7.83 26.88
C ASP A 526 17.37 -8.97 25.92
N LEU A 527 16.47 -9.41 25.02
CA LEU A 527 16.73 -10.44 24.01
C LEU A 527 16.94 -9.85 22.61
N THR A 528 17.92 -8.97 22.50
CA THR A 528 18.14 -8.15 21.30
C THR A 528 19.06 -8.79 20.25
N SER A 529 19.76 -9.88 20.60
CA SER A 529 20.75 -10.54 19.74
C SER A 529 20.84 -12.06 19.98
N LEU A 530 21.46 -12.79 19.05
CA LEU A 530 21.75 -14.23 19.24
C LEU A 530 22.76 -14.47 20.37
N ALA A 531 23.64 -13.51 20.66
CA ALA A 531 24.54 -13.56 21.80
C ALA A 531 23.78 -13.51 23.14
N ALA A 532 22.69 -12.73 23.22
CA ALA A 532 21.83 -12.65 24.40
C ALA A 532 21.14 -13.99 24.73
N LEU A 533 21.04 -14.91 23.77
CA LEU A 533 20.49 -16.26 24.01
C LEU A 533 21.41 -17.15 24.86
N ARG A 534 22.68 -16.78 25.04
CA ARG A 534 23.64 -17.59 25.83
C ARG A 534 23.39 -17.50 27.34
N ASP A 535 22.91 -16.35 27.81
CA ASP A 535 22.67 -16.05 29.23
C ASP A 535 21.16 -15.85 29.51
N ILE A 536 20.30 -16.51 28.73
CA ILE A 536 18.85 -16.32 28.78
C ILE A 536 18.21 -16.92 30.05
N GLU A 537 17.38 -16.14 30.72
CA GLU A 537 16.58 -16.57 31.86
C GLU A 537 15.25 -17.22 31.43
N GLY A 538 14.75 -18.15 32.23
CA GLY A 538 13.55 -18.93 31.89
C GLY A 538 12.29 -18.07 31.67
N TRP A 539 12.11 -16.97 32.40
CA TRP A 539 10.96 -16.08 32.21
C TRP A 539 11.05 -15.26 30.91
N GLN A 540 12.26 -14.91 30.44
CA GLN A 540 12.46 -14.23 29.16
C GLN A 540 12.04 -15.15 28.00
N VAL A 541 12.42 -16.43 28.07
CA VAL A 541 11.97 -17.46 27.10
C VAL A 541 10.45 -17.55 27.10
N MET A 542 9.82 -17.65 28.27
CA MET A 542 8.37 -17.79 28.38
C MET A 542 7.64 -16.57 27.82
N THR A 543 8.14 -15.35 28.05
CA THR A 543 7.57 -14.12 27.47
C THR A 543 7.69 -14.09 25.95
N ALA A 544 8.86 -14.42 25.41
CA ALA A 544 9.06 -14.48 23.96
C ALA A 544 8.15 -15.53 23.30
N LEU A 545 8.06 -16.74 23.89
CA LEU A 545 7.16 -17.79 23.42
C LEU A 545 5.69 -17.39 23.53
N ALA A 546 5.29 -16.67 24.58
CA ALA A 546 3.92 -16.19 24.72
C ALA A 546 3.56 -15.19 23.61
N VAL A 547 4.44 -14.24 23.28
CA VAL A 547 4.19 -13.29 22.18
C VAL A 547 4.17 -13.99 20.82
N ILE A 548 5.09 -14.93 20.57
CA ILE A 548 5.06 -15.75 19.36
C ILE A 548 3.77 -16.58 19.28
N ALA A 549 3.31 -17.15 20.40
CA ALA A 549 2.05 -17.87 20.45
C ALA A 549 0.86 -16.96 20.16
N ILE A 550 0.82 -15.74 20.71
CA ILE A 550 -0.21 -14.74 20.41
C ILE A 550 -0.23 -14.37 18.92
N LEU A 551 0.94 -14.29 18.28
CA LEU A 551 1.05 -14.01 16.84
C LEU A 551 0.59 -15.18 15.96
N ILE A 552 0.99 -16.41 16.28
CA ILE A 552 0.86 -17.56 15.39
C ILE A 552 -0.39 -18.39 15.69
N VAL A 553 -0.71 -18.63 16.96
CA VAL A 553 -1.80 -19.56 17.36
C VAL A 553 -3.16 -19.12 16.81
N PRO A 554 -3.57 -17.84 16.86
CA PRO A 554 -4.83 -17.43 16.26
C PRO A 554 -4.90 -17.68 14.75
N LEU A 555 -3.77 -17.54 14.03
CA LEU A 555 -3.69 -17.71 12.58
C LEU A 555 -3.71 -19.19 12.16
N VAL A 556 -3.33 -20.10 13.05
CA VAL A 556 -3.20 -21.54 12.77
C VAL A 556 -4.28 -22.39 13.46
N GLY A 557 -4.78 -21.95 14.61
CA GLY A 557 -5.68 -22.73 15.46
C GLY A 557 -7.10 -22.18 15.58
N VAL A 558 -7.32 -20.89 15.27
CA VAL A 558 -8.64 -20.24 15.37
C VAL A 558 -9.19 -19.91 13.98
N ALA A 559 -8.40 -19.24 13.15
CA ALA A 559 -8.72 -19.05 11.75
C ALA A 559 -8.46 -20.32 10.93
N THR A 560 -9.08 -20.43 9.75
CA THR A 560 -8.71 -21.47 8.80
C THR A 560 -7.27 -21.23 8.34
N PRO A 561 -6.34 -22.16 8.55
CA PRO A 561 -4.95 -21.94 8.17
C PRO A 561 -4.80 -21.74 6.67
N VAL A 562 -3.83 -20.90 6.28
CA VAL A 562 -3.56 -20.56 4.87
C VAL A 562 -3.33 -21.78 3.98
N TRP A 563 -2.72 -22.86 4.49
CA TRP A 563 -2.54 -24.09 3.71
C TRP A 563 -3.83 -24.86 3.48
N THR A 564 -4.80 -24.76 4.38
CA THR A 564 -6.14 -25.33 4.21
C THR A 564 -6.96 -24.46 3.28
N ALA A 565 -6.99 -23.14 3.54
CA ALA A 565 -7.72 -22.16 2.72
C ALA A 565 -7.22 -22.13 1.26
N GLY A 566 -5.90 -22.19 1.05
CA GLY A 566 -5.32 -22.24 -0.30
C GLY A 566 -5.66 -23.53 -1.05
N ASN A 567 -6.06 -24.60 -0.35
CA ASN A 567 -6.48 -25.86 -0.95
C ASN A 567 -8.00 -25.93 -1.22
N SER A 568 -8.76 -24.93 -0.81
CA SER A 568 -10.22 -24.90 -0.93
C SER A 568 -10.73 -23.89 -1.96
N THR A 569 -9.85 -23.27 -2.75
CA THR A 569 -10.24 -22.37 -3.84
C THR A 569 -10.41 -23.13 -5.17
N GLY A 570 -11.27 -22.60 -6.04
CA GLY A 570 -11.57 -23.17 -7.34
C GLY A 570 -12.29 -22.14 -8.23
N PRO A 571 -12.63 -22.53 -9.47
CA PRO A 571 -13.15 -21.60 -10.49
C PRO A 571 -14.55 -21.04 -10.18
N GLY A 572 -15.27 -21.62 -9.22
CA GLY A 572 -16.57 -21.11 -8.78
C GLY A 572 -17.68 -21.44 -9.78
N SER A 573 -18.63 -20.52 -9.97
CA SER A 573 -19.81 -20.75 -10.79
C SER A 573 -19.53 -20.75 -12.30
N VAL A 574 -18.37 -20.27 -12.76
CA VAL A 574 -18.07 -20.19 -14.20
C VAL A 574 -18.21 -21.54 -14.89
N THR A 575 -17.83 -22.64 -14.23
CA THR A 575 -17.94 -24.00 -14.79
C THR A 575 -19.39 -24.46 -14.99
N GLN A 576 -20.36 -23.81 -14.33
CA GLN A 576 -21.79 -24.06 -14.55
C GLN A 576 -22.35 -23.24 -15.72
N TRP A 577 -21.77 -22.06 -15.96
CA TRP A 577 -22.20 -21.12 -17.00
C TRP A 577 -21.51 -21.37 -18.34
N ASP A 578 -20.28 -21.88 -18.32
CA ASP A 578 -19.42 -22.04 -19.49
C ASP A 578 -20.12 -22.75 -20.66
N GLY A 579 -20.76 -23.89 -20.42
CA GLY A 579 -21.51 -24.59 -21.47
C GLY A 579 -22.64 -23.76 -22.11
N SER A 580 -23.30 -22.88 -21.34
CA SER A 580 -24.32 -21.96 -21.87
C SER A 580 -23.70 -20.80 -22.64
N LEU A 581 -22.56 -20.28 -22.19
CA LEU A 581 -21.81 -19.21 -22.87
C LEU A 581 -21.21 -19.70 -24.18
N GLN A 582 -20.64 -20.91 -24.20
CA GLN A 582 -20.15 -21.57 -25.40
C GLN A 582 -21.29 -21.84 -26.38
N TRP A 583 -22.44 -22.34 -25.90
CA TRP A 583 -23.62 -22.50 -26.74
C TRP A 583 -24.03 -21.18 -27.39
N MET A 584 -24.07 -20.09 -26.61
CA MET A 584 -24.37 -18.76 -27.14
C MET A 584 -23.36 -18.37 -28.22
N ASN A 585 -22.06 -18.43 -27.92
CA ASN A 585 -20.99 -18.08 -28.86
C ASN A 585 -21.04 -18.87 -30.19
N GLN A 586 -21.45 -20.14 -30.14
CA GLN A 586 -21.53 -21.01 -31.32
C GLN A 586 -22.85 -20.93 -32.09
N ASN A 587 -23.94 -20.46 -31.45
CA ASN A 587 -25.29 -20.50 -32.01
C ASN A 587 -25.91 -19.12 -32.27
N THR A 588 -25.21 -18.02 -31.96
CA THR A 588 -25.64 -16.66 -32.32
C THR A 588 -24.89 -16.13 -33.54
N PRO A 589 -25.49 -15.23 -34.34
CA PRO A 589 -24.78 -14.55 -35.43
C PRO A 589 -23.55 -13.81 -34.92
N THR A 590 -22.53 -13.66 -35.77
CA THR A 590 -21.38 -12.79 -35.50
C THR A 590 -21.88 -11.37 -35.19
N PRO A 591 -21.38 -10.70 -34.15
CA PRO A 591 -21.76 -9.32 -33.88
C PRO A 591 -21.51 -8.41 -35.08
N GLY A 592 -22.54 -7.66 -35.47
CA GLY A 592 -22.57 -6.88 -36.70
C GLY A 592 -23.26 -7.56 -37.90
N GLU A 593 -23.69 -8.81 -37.79
CA GLU A 593 -24.37 -9.55 -38.87
C GLU A 593 -25.86 -9.87 -38.59
N LEU A 594 -26.41 -9.38 -37.47
CA LEU A 594 -27.79 -9.63 -37.10
C LEU A 594 -28.76 -9.04 -38.15
N GLU A 595 -29.79 -9.81 -38.52
CA GLU A 595 -30.83 -9.40 -39.49
C GLU A 595 -30.32 -9.01 -40.89
N GLY A 596 -29.15 -9.53 -41.31
CA GLY A 596 -28.60 -9.28 -42.64
C GLY A 596 -27.78 -8.00 -42.75
N ALA A 597 -27.39 -7.41 -41.62
CA ALA A 597 -26.35 -6.39 -41.57
C ALA A 597 -24.99 -6.96 -42.04
N ASP A 598 -24.13 -6.11 -42.60
CA ASP A 598 -22.85 -6.49 -43.22
C ASP A 598 -21.63 -5.83 -42.53
N ASN A 599 -21.79 -5.42 -41.26
CA ASN A 599 -20.78 -4.72 -40.48
C ASN A 599 -20.16 -5.61 -39.40
N ALA A 600 -19.77 -6.84 -39.78
CA ALA A 600 -19.13 -7.81 -38.90
C ALA A 600 -17.96 -7.19 -38.12
N MET A 601 -17.95 -7.38 -36.80
CA MET A 601 -16.92 -6.86 -35.92
C MET A 601 -15.87 -7.93 -35.62
N GLU A 602 -14.60 -7.61 -35.84
CA GLU A 602 -13.44 -8.36 -35.34
C GLU A 602 -13.31 -8.25 -33.81
N TYR A 603 -13.15 -9.37 -33.12
CA TYR A 603 -13.13 -9.42 -31.64
C TYR A 603 -11.92 -8.71 -31.00
N TYR A 604 -10.76 -8.77 -31.68
CA TYR A 604 -9.53 -8.04 -31.32
C TYR A 604 -9.19 -6.93 -32.31
N GLY A 605 -10.19 -6.44 -33.06
CA GLY A 605 -10.03 -5.28 -33.92
C GLY A 605 -9.86 -3.98 -33.12
N THR A 606 -9.28 -2.96 -33.76
CA THR A 606 -9.18 -1.60 -33.21
C THR A 606 -10.34 -0.75 -33.73
N TYR A 607 -11.10 -0.12 -32.83
CA TYR A 607 -12.31 0.65 -33.13
C TYR A 607 -12.23 2.10 -32.70
#